data_AF-A0A535SSP1-F1
#
_entry.id   AF-A0A535SSP1-F1
#
_cell.length_a   1.000
_cell.length_b   1.000
_cell.length_c   1.000
_cell.angle_alpha   90.00
_cell.angle_beta   90.00
_cell.angle_gamma   90.00
#
_symmetry.space_group_name_H-M   'P 1'
#
loop_
_entity.id
_entity.type
_entity.pdbx_description
1 polymer ?
#
loop_
_entity_poly.entity_id
_entity_poly.type
_entity_poly.pdbx_seq_one_letter_code
_entity_poly.pdbx_strand_id
1 'polypeptide(L)'
;ARSHALGLQVQQAIAEWKPGFTVSVGFSAPIEAPTGVEGALREVTSVMESLARFKRWAQVVAVPELGLTGLLAAVSDERLVDYSRRHLGPLIEHDSARKGALVATLRAYLETGEQQHAAQKLRVHPNTLRYRLDRIREITGLDLEDPETRLNLSVALRVQSLLGM
;
A
#
# COMPACT_ATOMS: atom_id res chain seq x y z
N ALA A 1 12.76 0.18 16.24
CA ALA A 1 13.76 1.14 16.79
C ALA A 1 15.22 0.65 16.69
N ARG A 2 15.63 -0.45 17.36
CA ARG A 2 17.03 -0.96 17.29
C ARG A 2 17.39 -1.56 15.92
N SER A 3 16.50 -2.36 15.34
CA SER A 3 16.69 -2.96 14.01
C SER A 3 16.85 -1.89 12.93
N HIS A 4 16.03 -0.83 12.99
CA HIS A 4 16.14 0.29 12.07
C HIS A 4 17.50 1.00 12.15
N ALA A 5 18.00 1.28 13.37
CA ALA A 5 19.31 1.89 13.56
C ALA A 5 20.45 1.00 12.99
N LEU A 6 20.38 -0.31 13.21
CA LEU A 6 21.35 -1.26 12.64
C LEU A 6 21.30 -1.28 11.11
N GLY A 7 20.10 -1.28 10.52
CA GLY A 7 19.97 -1.24 9.06
C GLY A 7 20.56 0.01 8.44
N LEU A 8 20.39 1.18 9.08
CA LEU A 8 21.02 2.42 8.64
C LEU A 8 22.55 2.35 8.71
N GLN A 9 23.10 1.73 9.76
CA GLN A 9 24.56 1.53 9.86
C GLN A 9 25.07 0.63 8.74
N VAL A 10 24.36 -0.45 8.39
CA VAL A 10 24.71 -1.32 7.26
C VAL A 10 24.69 -0.54 5.93
N GLN A 11 23.66 0.28 5.71
CA GLN A 11 23.57 1.12 4.51
C GLN A 11 24.73 2.11 4.40
N GLN A 12 25.04 2.78 5.50
CA GLN A 12 26.14 3.74 5.56
C GLN A 12 27.48 3.04 5.26
N ALA A 13 27.74 1.89 5.88
CA ALA A 13 28.95 1.12 5.64
C ALA A 13 29.10 0.70 4.16
N ILE A 14 28.01 0.29 3.49
CA ILE A 14 28.03 -0.03 2.06
C ILE A 14 28.31 1.19 1.19
N ALA A 15 27.70 2.34 1.51
CA ALA A 15 27.90 3.58 0.76
C ALA A 15 29.34 4.10 0.90
N GLU A 16 29.94 3.98 2.09
CA GLU A 16 31.33 4.33 2.36
C GLU A 16 32.31 3.36 1.67
N TRP A 17 32.01 2.06 1.70
CA TRP A 17 32.82 1.04 1.03
C TRP A 17 32.83 1.21 -0.50
N LYS A 18 31.68 1.56 -1.09
CA LYS A 18 31.57 1.78 -2.54
C LYS A 18 30.59 2.91 -2.86
N PRO A 19 31.10 4.12 -3.17
CA PRO A 19 30.26 5.23 -3.59
C PRO A 19 29.35 4.86 -4.77
N GLY A 20 28.08 5.23 -4.69
CA GLY A 20 27.06 4.90 -5.68
C GLY A 20 26.37 3.53 -5.48
N PHE A 21 26.81 2.72 -4.51
CA PHE A 21 26.11 1.50 -4.13
C PHE A 21 25.15 1.77 -2.96
N THR A 22 24.08 0.98 -2.90
CA THR A 22 23.14 1.00 -1.78
C THR A 22 22.64 -0.42 -1.52
N VAL A 23 21.99 -0.61 -0.37
CA VAL A 23 21.40 -1.88 0.04
C VAL A 23 20.05 -1.62 0.69
N SER A 24 19.10 -2.51 0.47
CA SER A 24 17.90 -2.56 1.29
C SER A 24 18.09 -3.66 2.35
N VAL A 25 17.67 -3.40 3.59
CA VAL A 25 17.87 -4.29 4.75
C VAL A 25 16.51 -4.63 5.36
N GLY A 26 16.20 -5.92 5.47
CA GLY A 26 14.96 -6.43 6.06
C GLY A 26 15.21 -7.16 7.38
N PHE A 27 14.36 -6.92 8.37
CA PHE A 27 14.40 -7.58 9.68
C PHE A 27 13.09 -8.31 9.96
N SER A 28 13.15 -9.57 10.36
CA SER A 28 12.00 -10.29 10.91
C SER A 28 11.71 -9.87 12.36
N ALA A 29 10.61 -10.38 12.92
CA ALA A 29 10.48 -10.47 14.38
C ALA A 29 11.59 -11.35 14.98
N PRO A 30 11.90 -11.20 16.28
CA PRO A 30 12.69 -12.18 17.01
C PRO A 30 12.05 -13.57 16.89
N ILE A 31 12.86 -14.56 16.54
CA ILE A 31 12.45 -15.97 16.41
C ILE A 31 13.41 -16.88 17.18
N GLU A 32 12.93 -18.05 17.57
CA GLU A 32 13.71 -19.05 18.30
C GLU A 32 14.24 -20.12 17.33
N ALA A 33 15.54 -20.08 17.01
CA ALA A 33 16.13 -21.02 16.08
C ALA A 33 16.21 -22.46 16.66
N PRO A 34 15.98 -23.50 15.84
CA PRO A 34 15.78 -23.47 14.38
C PRO A 34 14.32 -23.19 13.95
N THR A 35 13.38 -23.25 14.89
CA THR A 35 11.96 -23.08 14.62
C THR A 35 11.64 -21.67 14.12
N GLY A 36 10.79 -21.54 13.10
CA GLY A 36 10.36 -20.23 12.59
C GLY A 36 11.39 -19.47 11.74
N VAL A 37 12.63 -19.95 11.61
CA VAL A 37 13.65 -19.36 10.70
C VAL A 37 13.13 -19.33 9.26
N GLU A 38 12.55 -20.44 8.78
CA GLU A 38 12.03 -20.55 7.42
C GLU A 38 10.87 -19.56 7.18
N GLY A 39 9.96 -19.44 8.14
CA GLY A 39 8.84 -18.48 8.08
C GLY A 39 9.33 -17.04 8.04
N ALA A 40 10.25 -16.68 8.94
CA ALA A 40 10.86 -15.35 9.00
C ALA A 40 11.63 -15.00 7.72
N LEU A 41 12.40 -15.94 7.18
CA LEU A 41 13.13 -15.74 5.93
C LEU A 41 12.18 -15.53 4.76
N ARG A 42 11.11 -16.33 4.67
CA ARG A 42 10.09 -16.21 3.62
C ARG A 42 9.40 -14.85 3.68
N GLU A 43 9.02 -14.41 4.87
CA GLU A 43 8.34 -13.14 5.09
C GLU A 43 9.22 -11.93 4.73
N VAL A 44 10.48 -11.92 5.20
CA VAL A 44 11.46 -10.88 4.86
C VAL A 44 11.73 -10.87 3.36
N THR A 45 11.96 -12.04 2.75
CA THR A 45 12.25 -12.14 1.31
C THR A 45 11.11 -11.58 0.47
N SER A 46 9.86 -11.97 0.80
CA SER A 46 8.66 -11.46 0.12
C SER A 46 8.55 -9.94 0.17
N VAL A 47 8.75 -9.33 1.36
CA VAL A 47 8.77 -7.86 1.51
C VAL A 47 9.87 -7.22 0.68
N MET A 48 11.07 -7.79 0.70
CA MET A 48 12.24 -7.26 -0.02
C MET A 48 12.05 -7.34 -1.53
N GLU A 49 11.46 -8.44 -2.02
CA GLU A 49 11.09 -8.59 -3.42
C GLU A 49 10.03 -7.56 -3.83
N SER A 50 8.99 -7.34 -3.01
CA SER A 50 8.02 -6.28 -3.29
C SER A 50 8.70 -4.92 -3.40
N LEU A 51 9.55 -4.52 -2.45
CA LEU A 51 10.26 -3.25 -2.51
C LEU A 51 11.13 -3.12 -3.77
N ALA A 52 11.82 -4.21 -4.14
CA ALA A 52 12.63 -4.25 -5.36
C ALA A 52 11.79 -4.06 -6.62
N ARG A 53 10.61 -4.71 -6.71
CA ARG A 53 9.67 -4.56 -7.84
C ARG A 53 9.22 -3.11 -8.03
N PHE A 54 8.99 -2.36 -6.94
CA PHE A 54 8.62 -0.94 -6.98
C PHE A 54 9.81 0.02 -7.07
N LYS A 55 11.02 -0.49 -7.34
CA LYS A 55 12.25 0.30 -7.39
C LYS A 55 12.47 1.15 -6.12
N ARG A 56 11.95 0.67 -4.98
CA ARG A 56 12.18 1.27 -3.66
C ARG A 56 13.46 0.69 -3.11
N TRP A 57 14.57 1.26 -3.56
CA TRP A 57 15.90 0.89 -3.09
C TRP A 57 16.26 1.64 -1.81
N ALA A 58 17.37 1.25 -1.19
CA ALA A 58 17.87 1.88 0.04
C ALA A 58 16.84 1.88 1.19
N GLN A 59 16.03 0.82 1.31
CA GLN A 59 15.00 0.74 2.36
C GLN A 59 15.50 -0.07 3.56
N VAL A 60 15.24 0.42 4.78
CA VAL A 60 15.41 -0.35 6.03
C VAL A 60 14.04 -0.67 6.57
N VAL A 61 13.72 -1.96 6.70
CA VAL A 61 12.36 -2.39 7.03
C VAL A 61 12.38 -3.47 8.10
N ALA A 62 11.61 -3.25 9.16
CA ALA A 62 11.25 -4.30 10.09
C ALA A 62 9.86 -4.82 9.70
N VAL A 63 9.78 -6.09 9.31
CA VAL A 63 8.54 -6.72 8.84
C VAL A 63 7.40 -6.64 9.87
N PRO A 64 7.63 -6.84 11.19
CA PRO A 64 6.57 -6.68 12.19
C PRO A 64 6.00 -5.26 12.25
N GLU A 65 6.76 -4.25 11.81
CA GLU A 65 6.35 -2.84 11.81
C GLU A 65 5.51 -2.50 10.55
N LEU A 66 5.41 -3.39 9.56
CA LEU A 66 4.69 -3.15 8.31
C LEU A 66 3.17 -3.33 8.40
N GLY A 67 2.69 -4.01 9.44
CA GLY A 67 1.28 -4.35 9.62
C GLY A 67 0.67 -5.04 8.40
N LEU A 68 -0.50 -4.55 7.96
CA LEU A 68 -1.20 -5.06 6.77
C LEU A 68 -0.30 -5.11 5.51
N THR A 69 0.65 -4.19 5.36
CA THR A 69 1.53 -4.16 4.18
C THR A 69 2.42 -5.41 4.11
N GLY A 70 2.93 -5.87 5.26
CA GLY A 70 3.73 -7.10 5.34
C GLY A 70 2.87 -8.32 5.04
N LEU A 71 1.65 -8.36 5.60
CA LEU A 71 0.69 -9.44 5.31
C LEU A 71 0.35 -9.53 3.82
N LEU A 72 0.11 -8.39 3.17
CA LEU A 72 -0.19 -8.34 1.74
C LEU A 72 1.02 -8.74 0.88
N ALA A 73 2.25 -8.41 1.28
CA ALA A 73 3.45 -8.80 0.55
C ALA A 73 3.60 -10.32 0.43
N ALA A 74 3.14 -11.08 1.44
CA ALA A 74 3.16 -12.54 1.45
C ALA A 74 2.16 -13.18 0.47
N VAL A 75 1.25 -12.40 -0.11
CA VAL A 75 0.28 -12.85 -1.12
C VAL A 75 0.87 -12.65 -2.52
N SER A 76 0.58 -13.57 -3.44
CA SER A 76 1.06 -13.45 -4.83
C SER A 76 0.48 -12.23 -5.54
N ASP A 77 1.29 -11.60 -6.41
CA ASP A 77 0.89 -10.42 -7.18
C ASP A 77 -0.39 -10.66 -7.99
N GLU A 78 -0.57 -11.84 -8.58
CA GLU A 78 -1.77 -12.19 -9.34
C GLU A 78 -3.04 -12.09 -8.48
N ARG A 79 -3.00 -12.61 -7.24
CA ARG A 79 -4.15 -12.55 -6.32
C ARG A 79 -4.39 -11.12 -5.83
N LEU A 80 -3.32 -10.35 -5.61
CA LEU A 80 -3.43 -8.95 -5.25
C LEU A 80 -4.03 -8.11 -6.39
N VAL A 81 -3.58 -8.31 -7.62
CA VAL A 81 -4.11 -7.66 -8.82
C VAL A 81 -5.59 -8.00 -9.00
N ASP A 82 -5.96 -9.28 -8.91
CA ASP A 82 -7.35 -9.72 -9.00
C ASP A 82 -8.23 -9.07 -7.92
N TYR A 83 -7.77 -9.07 -6.66
CA TYR A 83 -8.48 -8.42 -5.56
C TYR A 83 -8.67 -6.92 -5.80
N SER A 84 -7.62 -6.22 -6.23
CA SER A 84 -7.70 -4.79 -6.55
C SER A 84 -8.66 -4.51 -7.71
N ARG A 85 -8.61 -5.31 -8.78
CA ARG A 85 -9.50 -5.18 -9.94
C ARG A 85 -10.96 -5.44 -9.58
N ARG A 86 -11.25 -6.45 -8.74
CA ARG A 86 -12.61 -6.75 -8.30
C ARG A 86 -13.27 -5.56 -7.60
N HIS A 87 -12.50 -4.76 -6.85
CA HIS A 87 -13.04 -3.68 -6.02
C HIS A 87 -12.91 -2.29 -6.66
N LEU A 88 -11.85 -2.05 -7.41
CA LEU A 88 -11.55 -0.72 -7.99
C LEU A 88 -11.65 -0.70 -9.52
N GLY A 89 -11.73 -1.86 -10.18
CA GLY A 89 -11.78 -1.99 -11.65
C GLY A 89 -12.80 -1.06 -12.31
N PRO A 90 -14.08 -1.08 -11.88
CA PRO A 90 -15.11 -0.20 -12.45
C PRO A 90 -14.76 1.30 -12.35
N LEU A 91 -14.10 1.71 -11.26
CA LEU A 91 -13.69 3.11 -11.07
C LEU A 91 -12.48 3.47 -11.93
N ILE A 92 -11.50 2.56 -12.05
CA ILE A 92 -10.31 2.71 -12.89
C ILE A 92 -10.70 2.84 -14.36
N GLU A 93 -11.61 1.98 -14.83
CA GLU A 93 -12.14 2.01 -16.19
C GLU A 93 -12.88 3.33 -16.47
N HIS A 94 -13.72 3.76 -15.52
CA HIS A 94 -14.43 5.03 -15.62
C HIS A 94 -13.48 6.23 -15.69
N ASP A 95 -12.48 6.29 -14.81
CA ASP A 95 -11.49 7.37 -14.77
C ASP A 95 -10.66 7.41 -16.07
N SER A 96 -10.27 6.26 -16.59
CA SER A 96 -9.53 6.14 -17.86
C SER A 96 -10.33 6.63 -19.06
N ALA A 97 -11.63 6.29 -19.12
CA ALA A 97 -12.50 6.67 -20.24
C ALA A 97 -12.89 8.16 -20.24
N ARG A 98 -13.00 8.78 -19.07
CA ARG A 98 -13.56 10.14 -18.91
C ARG A 98 -12.60 11.17 -18.34
N LYS A 99 -11.30 10.83 -18.18
CA LYS A 99 -10.32 11.62 -17.42
C LYS A 99 -10.87 12.00 -16.03
N GLY A 100 -11.46 11.01 -15.36
CA GLY A 100 -12.05 11.15 -14.03
C GLY A 100 -11.00 11.15 -12.91
N ALA A 101 -11.47 11.34 -11.68
CA ALA A 101 -10.64 11.29 -10.48
C ALA A 101 -11.38 10.57 -9.33
N LEU A 102 -12.20 9.57 -9.66
CA LEU A 102 -13.00 8.82 -8.69
C LEU A 102 -12.13 7.96 -7.78
N VAL A 103 -11.09 7.30 -8.28
CA VAL A 103 -10.16 6.51 -7.44
C VAL A 103 -9.44 7.43 -6.43
N ALA A 104 -8.99 8.60 -6.88
CA ALA A 104 -8.37 9.60 -6.02
C ALA A 104 -9.37 10.19 -5.00
N THR A 105 -10.63 10.39 -5.40
CA THR A 105 -11.70 10.83 -4.50
C THR A 105 -12.01 9.79 -3.44
N LEU A 106 -12.14 8.52 -3.81
CA LEU A 106 -12.37 7.42 -2.87
C LEU A 106 -11.22 7.34 -1.85
N ARG A 107 -9.97 7.40 -2.34
CA ARG A 107 -8.78 7.37 -1.47
C ARG A 107 -8.81 8.49 -0.43
N ALA A 108 -9.03 9.73 -0.87
CA ALA A 108 -9.07 10.86 0.06
C ALA A 108 -10.20 10.73 1.09
N TYR A 109 -11.38 10.29 0.66
CA TYR A 109 -12.52 10.11 1.55
C TYR A 109 -12.32 8.98 2.59
N LEU A 110 -11.73 7.85 2.19
CA LEU A 110 -11.44 6.76 3.13
C LEU A 110 -10.32 7.13 4.12
N GLU A 111 -9.32 7.90 3.67
CA GLU A 111 -8.22 8.38 4.53
C GLU A 111 -8.66 9.43 5.55
N THR A 112 -9.60 10.31 5.19
CA THR A 112 -10.08 11.38 6.10
C THR A 112 -11.28 10.96 6.92
N GLY A 113 -12.05 9.97 6.48
CA GLY A 113 -13.35 9.60 7.08
C GLY A 113 -14.47 10.63 6.83
N GLU A 114 -14.13 11.84 6.43
CA GLU A 114 -15.06 12.97 6.28
C GLU A 114 -14.97 13.64 4.92
N GLN A 115 -16.14 13.99 4.37
CA GLN A 115 -16.25 14.65 3.07
C GLN A 115 -15.57 16.02 3.04
N GLN A 116 -15.75 16.85 4.08
CA GLN A 116 -15.18 18.21 4.10
C GLN A 116 -13.64 18.16 4.04
N HIS A 117 -13.02 17.32 4.85
CA HIS A 117 -11.57 17.13 4.84
C HIS A 117 -11.06 16.52 3.53
N ALA A 118 -11.79 15.57 2.93
CA ALA A 118 -11.45 15.01 1.62
C ALA A 118 -11.49 16.07 0.51
N ALA A 119 -12.51 16.93 0.51
CA ALA A 119 -12.65 18.02 -0.45
C ALA A 119 -11.49 19.03 -0.34
N GLN A 120 -11.12 19.41 0.88
CA GLN A 120 -9.95 20.26 1.14
C GLN A 120 -8.65 19.61 0.66
N LYS A 121 -8.44 18.33 0.99
CA LYS A 121 -7.25 17.57 0.58
C LYS A 121 -7.09 17.51 -0.95
N LEU A 122 -8.20 17.33 -1.67
CA LEU A 122 -8.23 17.29 -3.14
C LEU A 122 -8.33 18.68 -3.78
N ARG A 123 -8.46 19.76 -3.00
CA ARG A 123 -8.66 21.14 -3.47
C ARG A 123 -9.87 21.26 -4.42
N VAL A 124 -10.97 20.60 -4.09
CA VAL A 124 -12.24 20.66 -4.84
C VAL A 124 -13.35 21.22 -3.96
N HIS A 125 -14.41 21.74 -4.58
CA HIS A 125 -15.59 22.19 -3.83
C HIS A 125 -16.32 20.99 -3.18
N PRO A 126 -16.91 21.11 -1.98
CA PRO A 126 -17.65 20.02 -1.32
C PRO A 126 -18.75 19.41 -2.20
N ASN A 127 -19.47 20.23 -2.97
CA ASN A 127 -20.46 19.74 -3.95
C ASN A 127 -19.85 18.81 -5.01
N THR A 128 -18.65 19.11 -5.50
CA THR A 128 -17.95 18.28 -6.48
C THR A 128 -17.54 16.95 -5.86
N LEU A 129 -17.07 16.95 -4.61
CA LEU A 129 -16.75 15.72 -3.91
C LEU A 129 -17.99 14.87 -3.68
N ARG A 130 -19.09 15.46 -3.19
CA ARG A 130 -20.36 14.76 -3.01
C ARG A 130 -20.82 14.09 -4.30
N TYR A 131 -20.86 14.84 -5.40
CA TYR A 131 -21.19 14.29 -6.73
C TYR A 131 -20.31 13.10 -7.11
N ARG A 132 -18.99 13.19 -6.88
CA ARG A 132 -18.07 12.08 -7.16
C ARG A 132 -18.31 10.87 -6.26
N LEU A 133 -18.63 11.06 -4.98
CA LEU A 133 -18.97 9.97 -4.07
C LEU A 133 -20.28 9.30 -4.45
N ASP A 134 -21.29 10.07 -4.83
CA ASP A 134 -22.56 9.55 -5.34
C ASP A 134 -22.31 8.74 -6.62
N ARG A 135 -21.47 9.26 -7.53
CA ARG A 135 -21.08 8.54 -8.74
C ARG A 135 -20.30 7.25 -8.46
N ILE A 136 -19.45 7.23 -7.43
CA ILE A 136 -18.77 6.02 -6.99
C ILE A 136 -19.81 4.97 -6.55
N ARG A 137 -20.78 5.35 -5.71
CA ARG A 137 -21.85 4.44 -5.26
C ARG A 137 -22.67 3.91 -6.43
N GLU A 138 -23.00 4.74 -7.40
CA GLU A 138 -23.72 4.33 -8.61
C GLU A 138 -22.96 3.31 -9.45
N ILE A 139 -21.64 3.50 -9.63
CA ILE A 139 -20.80 2.63 -10.47
C ILE A 139 -20.54 1.29 -9.77
N THR A 140 -20.25 1.31 -8.48
CA THR A 140 -19.83 0.10 -7.74
C THR A 140 -21.01 -0.66 -7.15
N GLY A 141 -22.16 0.00 -6.95
CA GLY A 141 -23.28 -0.54 -6.20
C GLY A 141 -23.00 -0.74 -4.71
N LEU A 142 -21.91 -0.14 -4.19
CA LEU A 142 -21.44 -0.33 -2.82
C LEU A 142 -21.93 0.76 -1.88
N ASP A 143 -22.15 0.39 -0.62
CA ASP A 143 -22.39 1.34 0.47
C ASP A 143 -21.07 1.79 1.10
N LEU A 144 -20.70 3.05 0.89
CA LEU A 144 -19.46 3.63 1.42
C LEU A 144 -19.49 3.92 2.93
N GLU A 145 -20.64 3.78 3.58
CA GLU A 145 -20.78 3.88 5.04
C GLU A 145 -20.65 2.51 5.72
N ASP A 146 -20.81 1.40 4.99
CA ASP A 146 -20.64 0.04 5.52
C ASP A 146 -19.17 -0.24 5.90
N PRO A 147 -18.88 -0.65 7.16
CA PRO A 147 -17.52 -0.86 7.63
C PRO A 147 -16.72 -1.89 6.81
N GLU A 148 -17.37 -2.99 6.41
CA GLU A 148 -16.73 -4.07 5.66
C GLU A 148 -16.37 -3.61 4.24
N THR A 149 -17.27 -2.89 3.59
CA THR A 149 -17.03 -2.24 2.30
C THR A 149 -15.85 -1.27 2.37
N ARG A 150 -15.81 -0.40 3.38
CA ARG A 150 -14.72 0.56 3.58
C ARG A 150 -13.38 -0.14 3.80
N LEU A 151 -13.35 -1.23 4.57
CA LEU A 151 -12.15 -2.03 4.79
C LEU A 151 -11.65 -2.62 3.47
N ASN A 152 -12.52 -3.31 2.72
CA ASN A 152 -12.17 -3.94 1.45
C ASN A 152 -11.65 -2.92 0.42
N LEU A 153 -12.28 -1.75 0.30
CA LEU A 153 -11.80 -0.68 -0.58
C LEU A 153 -10.47 -0.10 -0.12
N SER A 154 -10.26 0.07 1.20
CA SER A 154 -8.99 0.54 1.76
C SER A 154 -7.84 -0.44 1.48
N VAL A 155 -8.09 -1.75 1.63
CA VAL A 155 -7.14 -2.81 1.27
C VAL A 155 -6.84 -2.76 -0.23
N ALA A 156 -7.85 -2.67 -1.09
CA ALA A 156 -7.66 -2.60 -2.54
C ALA A 156 -6.83 -1.37 -2.98
N LEU A 157 -7.02 -0.22 -2.33
CA LEU A 157 -6.24 1.00 -2.58
C LEU A 157 -4.80 0.89 -2.06
N ARG A 158 -4.59 0.16 -0.96
CA ARG A 158 -3.26 -0.17 -0.43
C ARG A 158 -2.52 -1.11 -1.36
N VAL A 159 -3.22 -2.09 -1.93
CA VAL A 159 -2.69 -3.01 -2.94
C VAL A 159 -2.26 -2.26 -4.20
N GLN A 160 -3.03 -1.30 -4.71
CA GLN A 160 -2.56 -0.45 -5.83
C GLN A 160 -1.25 0.28 -5.50
N SER A 161 -1.19 0.90 -4.32
CA SER A 161 0.02 1.60 -3.88
C SER A 161 1.20 0.66 -3.67
N LEU A 162 0.94 -0.59 -3.25
CA LEU A 162 1.98 -1.61 -3.17
C LEU A 162 2.43 -1.90 -4.59
N LEU A 163 1.53 -2.32 -5.48
CA LEU A 163 1.77 -2.72 -6.87
C LEU A 163 2.20 -1.59 -7.84
N GLY A 164 2.30 -0.34 -7.38
CA GLY A 164 2.68 0.80 -8.22
C GLY A 164 1.74 1.04 -9.40
N MET A 165 0.46 0.68 -9.24
CA MET A 165 -0.60 0.83 -10.25
C MET A 165 -1.38 2.14 -10.09
#